data_AF-X8AGA9-F1
#
_entry.id   AF-X8AGA9-F1
#
_cell.length_a   1.000
_cell.length_b   1.000
_cell.length_c   1.000
_cell.angle_alpha   90.00
_cell.angle_beta   90.00
_cell.angle_gamma   90.00
#
_symmetry.space_group_name_H-M   'P 1'
#
loop_
_entity.id
_entity.type
_entity.pdbx_description
1 polymer ?
#
loop_
_entity_poly.entity_id
_entity_poly.type
_entity_poly.pdbx_seq_one_letter_code
_entity_poly.pdbx_strand_id
1 'polypeptide(L)' 'MAQLCDQRVAILVGAEGAGLSEKAMRGCDLRVRIPMSRGTDSLNVATAAALAFYERARLAP' A
#
# COMPACT_ATOMS: atom_id res chain seq x y z
N MET A 1 -7.21 5.57 -3.10
CA MET A 1 -6.50 6.65 -2.38
C MET A 1 -7.12 8.04 -2.59
N ALA A 2 -8.02 8.24 -3.58
CA ALA A 2 -8.62 9.55 -3.87
C ALA A 2 -9.30 10.23 -2.68
N GLN A 3 -9.98 9.46 -1.83
CA GLN A 3 -10.66 9.96 -0.62
C GLN A 3 -9.70 10.53 0.46
N LEU A 4 -8.39 10.38 0.29
CA LEU A 4 -7.39 10.83 1.25
C LEU A 4 -6.60 12.05 0.76
N CYS A 5 -6.91 12.64 -0.40
CA CYS A 5 -6.07 13.65 -1.08
C CYS A 5 -5.54 14.76 -0.16
N ASP A 6 -6.35 15.26 0.77
CA ASP A 6 -5.97 16.38 1.66
C ASP A 6 -5.48 15.96 3.06
N GLN A 7 -5.27 14.66 3.28
CA GLN A 7 -4.87 14.12 4.59
C GLN A 7 -3.38 13.75 4.64
N ARG A 8 -2.78 13.83 5.84
CA ARG A 8 -1.47 13.22 6.10
C ARG A 8 -1.64 11.72 6.17
N VAL A 9 -0.97 10.98 5.27
CA VAL A 9 -1.10 9.53 5.14
C VAL A 9 0.22 8.86 5.47
N ALA A 10 0.19 7.87 6.35
CA ALA A 10 1.27 6.91 6.52
C ALA A 10 0.99 5.68 5.65
N ILE A 11 1.98 5.25 4.86
CA ILE A 11 1.91 4.03 4.06
C ILE A 11 2.73 2.97 4.77
N LEU A 12 2.07 1.91 5.22
CA LEU A 12 2.73 0.75 5.82
C LEU A 12 2.88 -0.33 4.75
N VAL A 13 4.11 -0.81 4.57
CA VAL A 13 4.43 -1.92 3.66
C VAL A 13 5.11 -3.02 4.45
N GLY A 14 4.73 -4.26 4.17
CA GLY A 14 5.21 -5.44 4.89
C GLY A 14 6.59 -5.90 4.43
N ALA A 15 7.16 -6.84 5.19
CA ALA A 15 8.37 -7.54 4.75
C ALA A 15 8.04 -8.54 3.61
N GLU A 16 9.06 -8.92 2.84
CA GLU A 16 8.91 -10.00 1.85
C GLU A 16 8.47 -11.31 2.52
N GLY A 17 7.58 -12.06 1.85
CA GLY A 17 6.98 -13.28 2.38
C GLY A 17 5.86 -12.98 3.39
N ALA A 18 6.21 -12.78 4.66
CA ALA A 18 5.23 -12.69 5.75
C ALA A 18 4.34 -11.43 5.69
N GLY A 19 4.75 -10.39 4.95
CA GLY A 19 3.98 -9.16 4.82
C GLY A 19 3.93 -8.33 6.11
N LEU A 20 2.81 -7.64 6.33
CA LEU A 20 2.58 -6.87 7.54
C LEU A 20 2.11 -7.81 8.66
N SER A 21 2.61 -7.59 9.88
CA SER A 21 2.08 -8.30 11.04
C SER A 21 0.60 -7.99 11.25
N GLU A 22 -0.14 -8.96 11.79
CA GLU A 22 -1.54 -8.79 12.19
C GLU A 22 -1.76 -7.59 13.10
N LYS A 23 -0.82 -7.31 14.01
CA LYS A 23 -0.86 -6.12 14.88
C LYS A 23 -0.80 -4.83 14.05
N ALA A 24 0.12 -4.75 13.09
CA ALA A 24 0.25 -3.59 12.21
C ALA A 24 -1.02 -3.42 11.35
N MET A 25 -1.54 -4.50 10.76
CA MET A 25 -2.76 -4.46 9.96
C MET A 25 -4.01 -4.04 10.76
N ARG A 26 -4.08 -4.34 12.06
CA ARG A 26 -5.16 -3.87 12.95
C ARG A 26 -5.02 -2.40 13.33
N GLY A 27 -3.82 -1.83 13.26
CA GLY A 27 -3.56 -0.42 13.52
C GLY A 27 -3.79 0.49 12.31
N CYS A 28 -4.03 -0.06 11.12
CA CYS A 28 -4.28 0.72 9.92
C CYS A 28 -5.77 1.10 9.81
N ASP A 29 -6.04 2.36 9.48
CA ASP A 29 -7.41 2.84 9.20
C ASP A 29 -7.99 2.20 7.93
N LEU A 30 -7.13 1.92 6.94
CA LEU A 30 -7.51 1.37 5.66
C LEU A 30 -6.55 0.27 5.24
N ARG A 31 -7.11 -0.80 4.65
CA ARG A 31 -6.37 -1.87 4.01
C ARG A 31 -6.60 -1.79 2.51
N VAL A 32 -5.50 -1.76 1.76
CA VAL A 32 -5.52 -1.65 0.30
C VAL A 32 -4.70 -2.78 -0.30
N ARG A 33 -4.98 -3.10 -1.57
CA ARG A 33 -4.23 -4.07 -2.35
C ARG A 33 -3.94 -3.52 -3.74
N ILE A 34 -2.79 -3.87 -4.28
CA ILE A 34 -2.50 -3.66 -5.70
C ILE A 34 -3.14 -4.84 -6.46
N PRO A 35 -4.01 -4.60 -7.45
CA PRO A 35 -4.53 -5.69 -8.28
C PRO A 35 -3.39 -6.39 -9.02
N MET A 36 -3.26 -7.69 -8.81
CA MET A 36 -2.25 -8.53 -9.43
C MET A 36 -2.86 -9.40 -10.52
N SER A 37 -2.11 -9.65 -11.58
CA SER A 37 -2.45 -10.65 -12.60
C SER A 37 -2.53 -12.04 -11.99
N ARG A 38 -3.34 -12.92 -12.59
CA ARG A 38 -3.42 -14.33 -12.16
C ARG A 38 -2.04 -14.98 -12.23
N GLY A 39 -1.69 -15.74 -11.20
CA GLY A 39 -0.40 -16.43 -11.09
C GLY A 39 0.73 -15.59 -10.49
N THR A 40 0.49 -14.30 -10.21
CA THR A 40 1.43 -13.48 -9.45
C THR A 40 1.02 -13.45 -7.98
N ASP A 41 1.89 -13.92 -7.11
CA ASP A 41 1.64 -13.97 -5.67
C ASP A 41 1.77 -12.57 -5.04
N SER A 42 2.96 -11.95 -5.18
CA SER A 42 3.24 -10.64 -4.60
C SER A 42 4.18 -9.80 -5.48
N LEU A 43 4.25 -8.51 -5.15
CA LEU A 43 5.27 -7.60 -5.66
C LEU A 43 6.42 -7.50 -4.66
N ASN A 44 7.61 -7.18 -5.17
CA ASN A 44 8.69 -6.69 -4.33
C ASN A 44 8.22 -5.46 -3.52
N VAL A 45 8.68 -5.37 -2.27
CA VAL A 45 8.30 -4.32 -1.31
C VAL A 45 8.57 -2.92 -1.85
N ALA A 46 9.72 -2.69 -2.49
CA ALA A 46 10.07 -1.40 -3.07
C ALA A 46 9.11 -1.03 -4.21
N THR A 47 8.74 -1.98 -5.06
CA THR A 47 7.77 -1.75 -6.15
C THR A 47 6.38 -1.44 -5.60
N ALA A 48 5.93 -2.17 -4.58
CA ALA A 48 4.64 -1.91 -3.94
C ALA A 48 4.59 -0.50 -3.30
N ALA A 49 5.67 -0.11 -2.61
CA ALA A 49 5.80 1.23 -2.02
C ALA A 49 5.82 2.32 -3.11
N ALA A 50 6.62 2.12 -4.17
CA ALA A 50 6.72 3.07 -5.28
C ALA A 50 5.36 3.31 -5.96
N LEU A 51 4.58 2.25 -6.21
CA LEU A 51 3.23 2.36 -6.77
C LEU A 51 2.28 3.13 -5.85
N ALA A 52 2.35 2.89 -4.53
CA ALA A 52 1.53 3.62 -3.56
C ALA A 52 1.89 5.11 -3.51
N PHE A 53 3.19 5.46 -3.55
CA PHE A 53 3.63 6.85 -3.60
C PHE A 53 3.27 7.53 -4.93
N TYR A 54 3.44 6.82 -6.05
CA TYR A 54 3.04 7.32 -7.37
C TYR A 54 1.55 7.66 -7.40
N GLU A 55 0.69 6.74 -6.94
CA GLU A 55 -0.75 6.98 -6.92
C GLU A 55 -1.13 8.13 -5.99
N ARG A 56 -0.43 8.26 -4.85
CA ARG A 56 -0.59 9.41 -3.96
C ARG A 56 -0.24 10.73 -4.64
N ALA A 57 0.89 10.79 -5.36
CA ALA A 57 1.33 11.97 -6.08
C ALA A 57 0.40 12.32 -7.24
N ARG A 58 -0.10 11.31 -7.98
CA ARG A 58 -1.04 11.48 -9.09
C ARG A 58 -2.39 12.08 -8.66
N LEU A 59 -2.78 11.84 -7.40
CA LEU A 59 -4.03 12.32 -6.81
C LEU A 59 -3.85 13.58 -5.95
N ALA A 60 -2.61 14.06 -5.77
CA ALA A 60 -2.38 15.33 -5.13
C ALA A 60 -2.90 16.45 -6.05
N PRO A 61 -3.59 17.47 -5.49
CA PRO A 61 -4.06 18.61 -6.27
C PRO A 61 -2.92 19.42 -6.89
#